data_AF-A0A482RPA0-F1
#
_entry.id   AF-A0A482RPA0-F1
#
_cell.length_a   1.000
_cell.length_b   1.000
_cell.length_c   1.000
_cell.angle_alpha   90.00
_cell.angle_beta   90.00
_cell.angle_gamma   90.00
#
_symmetry.space_group_name_H-M   'P 1'
#
loop_
_entity.id
_entity.type
_entity.pdbx_description
1 polymer ?
#
loop_
_entity_poly.entity_id
_entity_poly.type
_entity_poly.pdbx_seq_one_letter_code
_entity_poly.pdbx_strand_id
1 'polypeptide(L)'
;MQQGVSLDSDDDMTYKAGHESLTLPPSPPESLSPEQLRRVVLPPATFPSVDQISTHGLYLLEHAEGLFVLVNSDVLEETVQELFGMEYASANMLPPGVALPQLATDLSLRLCTIVAAIRARRPPYLPLRVITPTDAPGRQHFAALLAEDAVGDSKSYVDVLCNAHAEIQAKLTS
;
A
#
# COMPACT_ATOMS: atom_id res chain seq x y z
N MET A 1 -23.99 -63.96 63.58
CA MET A 1 -22.99 -64.89 63.05
C MET A 1 -22.45 -64.31 61.75
N GLN A 2 -21.13 -64.05 61.69
CA GLN A 2 -20.20 -64.16 60.53
C GLN A 2 -20.62 -63.52 59.19
N GLN A 3 -19.85 -62.76 58.39
CA GLN A 3 -18.46 -62.26 58.24
C GLN A 3 -18.62 -61.10 57.22
N GLY A 4 -17.91 -59.96 57.21
CA GLY A 4 -16.47 -59.77 56.97
C GLY A 4 -16.15 -59.59 55.46
N VAL A 5 -15.44 -58.50 55.08
CA VAL A 5 -14.79 -58.10 53.77
C VAL A 5 -15.38 -56.79 53.22
N SER A 6 -14.84 -55.58 53.47
CA SER A 6 -13.60 -54.88 53.01
C SER A 6 -13.58 -54.36 51.55
N LEU A 7 -13.55 -53.02 51.45
CA LEU A 7 -12.84 -52.09 50.54
C LEU A 7 -12.76 -52.37 49.03
N ASP A 8 -13.26 -51.43 48.21
CA ASP A 8 -12.50 -50.72 47.16
C ASP A 8 -13.40 -49.61 46.59
N SER A 9 -13.04 -48.32 46.72
CA SER A 9 -12.08 -47.55 45.90
C SER A 9 -12.70 -47.11 44.57
N ASP A 10 -12.87 -45.78 44.47
CA ASP A 10 -12.80 -44.96 43.26
C ASP A 10 -13.53 -45.46 42.01
N ASP A 11 -14.79 -45.02 41.85
CA ASP A 11 -15.39 -44.87 40.52
C ASP A 11 -14.68 -43.71 39.80
N ASP A 12 -13.57 -44.08 39.17
CA ASP A 12 -12.84 -43.32 38.17
C ASP A 12 -13.78 -43.01 37.00
N MET A 13 -14.46 -41.87 37.07
CA MET A 13 -15.03 -41.19 35.90
C MET A 13 -13.86 -40.72 35.03
N THR A 14 -13.28 -41.67 34.29
CA THR A 14 -12.32 -41.41 33.23
C THR A 14 -13.02 -40.57 32.16
N TYR A 15 -12.87 -39.25 32.25
CA TYR A 15 -13.10 -38.36 31.12
C TYR A 15 -12.08 -38.77 30.04
N LYS A 16 -12.50 -39.64 29.13
CA LYS A 16 -11.77 -39.85 27.88
C LYS A 16 -11.89 -38.55 27.09
N ALA A 17 -10.96 -37.64 27.35
CA ALA A 17 -10.62 -36.57 26.44
C ALA A 17 -10.23 -37.26 25.13
N GLY A 18 -11.16 -37.28 24.17
CA GLY A 18 -10.84 -37.57 22.79
C GLY A 18 -9.71 -36.63 22.40
N HIS A 19 -8.51 -37.16 22.25
CA HIS A 19 -7.45 -36.53 21.49
C HIS A 19 -7.87 -36.55 20.01
N GLU A 20 -8.95 -35.86 19.68
CA GLU A 20 -9.04 -35.22 18.38
C GLU A 20 -8.07 -34.05 18.46
N SER A 21 -6.82 -34.34 18.10
CA SER A 21 -5.90 -33.33 17.63
C SER A 21 -6.64 -32.57 16.54
N LEU A 22 -7.29 -31.46 16.90
CA LEU A 22 -7.67 -30.43 15.95
C LEU A 22 -6.35 -30.03 15.30
N THR A 23 -6.05 -30.65 14.18
CA THR A 23 -5.11 -30.10 13.22
C THR A 23 -5.70 -28.75 12.88
N LEU A 24 -5.15 -27.72 13.54
CA LEU A 24 -5.23 -26.35 13.08
C LEU A 24 -5.06 -26.38 11.57
N PRO A 25 -5.93 -25.71 10.79
CA PRO A 25 -5.63 -25.53 9.38
C PRO A 25 -4.20 -24.99 9.29
N PRO A 26 -3.38 -25.47 8.33
CA PRO A 26 -2.06 -24.90 8.12
C PRO A 26 -2.25 -23.39 8.02
N SER A 27 -1.54 -22.66 8.89
CA SER A 27 -1.57 -21.21 8.90
C SER A 27 -1.37 -20.71 7.47
N PRO A 28 -2.18 -19.76 6.97
CA PRO A 28 -1.98 -19.22 5.64
C PRO A 28 -0.53 -18.71 5.54
N PRO A 29 0.21 -19.04 4.48
CA PRO A 29 1.56 -18.53 4.29
C PRO A 29 1.52 -17.00 4.13
N GLU A 30 2.57 -16.34 4.64
CA GLU A 30 2.98 -14.96 4.29
C GLU A 30 2.25 -13.77 4.94
N SER A 31 2.56 -13.50 6.21
CA SER A 31 2.51 -12.12 6.75
C SER A 31 3.89 -11.76 7.29
N LEU A 32 4.65 -10.99 6.51
CA LEU A 32 5.92 -10.43 6.97
C LEU A 32 5.67 -9.67 8.28
N SER A 33 6.47 -9.94 9.31
CA SER A 33 6.42 -9.16 10.55
C SER A 33 6.70 -7.67 10.27
N PRO A 34 6.26 -6.73 11.14
CA PRO A 34 6.54 -5.31 10.96
C PRO A 34 8.03 -4.99 10.76
N GLU A 35 8.91 -5.73 11.46
CA GLU A 35 10.37 -5.62 11.32
C GLU A 35 10.87 -6.10 9.96
N GLN A 36 10.27 -7.15 9.40
CA GLN A 36 10.58 -7.63 8.05
C GLN A 36 10.06 -6.66 6.98
N LEU A 37 8.85 -6.12 7.15
CA LEU A 37 8.27 -5.10 6.26
C LEU A 37 9.14 -3.84 6.19
N ARG A 38 9.74 -3.42 7.30
CA ARG A 38 10.68 -2.28 7.32
C ARG A 38 11.91 -2.52 6.44
N ARG A 39 12.36 -3.78 6.33
CA ARG A 39 13.53 -4.20 5.55
C ARG A 39 13.24 -4.42 4.07
N VAL A 40 11.98 -4.41 3.64
CA VAL A 40 11.62 -4.52 2.21
C VAL A 40 12.30 -3.39 1.43
N VAL A 41 13.06 -3.72 0.40
CA VAL A 41 13.66 -2.72 -0.48
C VAL A 41 12.57 -2.16 -1.38
N LEU A 42 12.38 -0.84 -1.35
CA LEU A 42 11.41 -0.17 -2.21
C LEU A 42 12.01 0.11 -3.58
N PRO A 43 11.19 0.22 -4.64
CA PRO A 43 11.64 0.73 -5.92
C PRO A 43 12.33 2.10 -5.80
N PRO A 44 13.29 2.43 -6.68
CA PRO A 44 13.90 3.76 -6.71
C PRO A 44 12.84 4.85 -6.80
N ALA A 45 12.97 5.88 -5.98
CA ALA A 45 12.10 7.05 -6.07
C ALA A 45 12.46 7.90 -7.29
N THR A 46 11.44 8.44 -7.95
CA THR A 46 11.58 9.43 -9.02
C THR A 46 11.34 10.84 -8.48
N PHE A 47 11.79 11.86 -9.22
CA PHE A 47 11.46 13.25 -8.92
C PHE A 47 9.94 13.47 -8.95
N PRO A 48 9.36 14.20 -7.98
CA PRO A 48 7.94 14.50 -7.93
C PRO A 48 7.60 15.65 -8.89
N SER A 49 7.70 15.37 -10.20
CA SER A 49 7.29 16.25 -11.30
C SER A 49 6.41 15.50 -12.30
N VAL A 50 5.47 16.21 -12.94
CA VAL A 50 4.60 15.71 -14.01
C VAL A 50 5.41 15.17 -15.18
N ASP A 51 6.57 15.74 -15.48
CA ASP A 51 7.43 15.32 -16.59
C ASP A 51 7.96 13.89 -16.44
N GLN A 52 7.97 13.36 -15.20
CA GLN A 52 8.39 12.00 -14.89
C GLN A 52 7.26 10.97 -14.99
N ILE A 53 6.03 11.41 -15.26
CA ILE A 53 4.83 10.57 -15.33
C ILE A 53 4.54 10.21 -16.78
N SER A 54 4.76 8.94 -17.12
CA SER A 54 4.39 8.35 -18.40
C SER A 54 2.91 8.00 -18.45
N THR A 55 2.30 8.10 -19.63
CA THR A 55 0.90 7.70 -19.87
C THR A 55 0.66 6.19 -19.76
N HIS A 56 1.72 5.38 -19.87
CA HIS A 56 1.65 3.91 -19.76
C HIS A 56 1.95 3.39 -18.34
N GLY A 57 2.32 4.27 -17.41
CA GLY A 57 2.82 3.90 -16.10
C GLY A 57 1.77 3.94 -14.99
N LEU A 58 2.06 3.20 -13.91
CA LEU A 58 1.38 3.30 -12.62
C LEU A 58 2.38 3.84 -11.60
N TYR A 59 1.94 4.82 -10.80
CA TYR A 59 2.80 5.54 -9.88
C TYR A 59 2.24 5.52 -8.46
N LEU A 60 3.11 5.33 -7.48
CA LEU A 60 2.78 5.42 -6.06
C LEU A 60 3.43 6.67 -5.47
N LEU A 61 2.62 7.56 -4.91
CA LEU A 61 3.07 8.75 -4.20
C LEU A 61 2.82 8.58 -2.70
N GLU A 62 3.88 8.71 -1.91
CA GLU A 62 3.78 8.85 -0.46
C GLU A 62 3.78 10.34 -0.09
N HIS A 63 2.67 10.81 0.48
CA HIS A 63 2.53 12.17 0.97
C HIS A 63 2.03 12.17 2.43
N ALA A 64 2.15 13.30 3.13
CA ALA A 64 1.70 13.44 4.52
C ALA A 64 0.19 13.18 4.68
N GLU A 65 -0.60 13.50 3.65
CA GLU A 65 -2.06 13.29 3.63
C GLU A 65 -2.45 11.82 3.37
N GLY A 66 -1.59 11.03 2.75
CA GLY A 66 -1.89 9.65 2.38
C GLY A 66 -0.97 9.06 1.32
N LEU A 67 -1.31 7.83 0.93
CA LEU A 67 -0.72 7.12 -0.21
C LEU A 67 -1.65 7.24 -1.40
N PHE A 68 -1.11 7.60 -2.55
CA PHE A 68 -1.87 7.75 -3.78
C PHE A 68 -1.32 6.85 -4.87
N VAL A 69 -2.17 6.01 -5.45
CA VAL A 69 -1.83 5.20 -6.63
C VAL A 69 -2.46 5.86 -7.85
N LEU A 70 -1.63 6.47 -8.71
CA LEU A 70 -2.07 7.01 -9.99
C LEU A 70 -2.04 5.92 -11.05
N VAL A 71 -3.19 5.66 -11.66
CA VAL A 71 -3.33 4.78 -12.82
C VAL A 71 -3.53 5.65 -14.05
N ASN A 72 -2.63 5.56 -15.03
CA ASN A 72 -2.76 6.29 -16.28
C ASN A 72 -3.60 5.52 -17.32
N SER A 73 -4.07 6.24 -18.35
CA SER A 73 -5.04 5.73 -19.33
C SER A 73 -4.49 4.59 -20.18
N ASP A 74 -3.18 4.59 -20.43
CA ASP A 74 -2.54 3.70 -21.41
C ASP A 74 -1.74 2.58 -20.73
N VAL A 75 -2.02 2.32 -19.45
CA VAL A 75 -1.49 1.17 -18.73
C VAL A 75 -1.97 -0.11 -19.43
N LEU A 76 -1.07 -1.09 -19.56
CA LEU A 76 -1.37 -2.37 -20.20
C LEU A 76 -2.56 -3.06 -19.51
N GLU A 77 -3.43 -3.66 -20.31
CA GLU A 77 -4.61 -4.41 -19.84
C GLU A 77 -4.21 -5.50 -18.83
N GLU A 78 -3.15 -6.25 -19.11
CA GLU A 78 -2.61 -7.29 -18.22
C GLU A 78 -2.28 -6.72 -16.83
N THR A 79 -1.60 -5.57 -16.76
CA THR A 79 -1.28 -4.89 -15.49
C THR A 79 -2.53 -4.47 -14.74
N VAL A 80 -3.55 -3.97 -15.45
CA VAL A 80 -4.84 -3.57 -14.83
C VAL A 80 -5.56 -4.80 -14.28
N GLN A 81 -5.60 -5.89 -15.04
CA GLN A 81 -6.25 -7.13 -14.64
C GLN A 81 -5.53 -7.78 -13.45
N GLU A 82 -4.20 -7.78 -13.45
CA GLU A 82 -3.42 -8.31 -12.34
C GLU A 82 -3.62 -7.49 -11.05
N LEU A 83 -3.85 -6.18 -11.14
CA LEU A 83 -3.99 -5.31 -9.97
C LEU A 83 -5.42 -5.12 -9.49
N PHE A 84 -6.39 -5.09 -10.40
CA PHE A 84 -7.79 -4.71 -10.12
C PHE A 84 -8.80 -5.81 -10.43
N GLY A 85 -8.44 -6.84 -11.18
CA GLY A 85 -9.29 -7.99 -11.50
C GLY A 85 -9.61 -8.11 -12.99
N MET A 86 -9.96 -9.32 -13.40
CA MET A 86 -10.24 -9.68 -14.81
C MET A 86 -11.47 -8.98 -15.39
N GLU A 87 -12.32 -8.40 -14.55
CA GLU A 87 -13.49 -7.63 -14.96
C GLU A 87 -13.15 -6.29 -15.64
N TYR A 88 -11.92 -5.79 -15.46
CA TYR A 88 -11.47 -4.53 -16.04
C TYR A 88 -10.54 -4.77 -17.23
N ALA A 89 -11.08 -4.59 -18.45
CA ALA A 89 -10.30 -4.74 -19.69
C ALA A 89 -9.36 -3.55 -19.99
N SER A 90 -9.50 -2.43 -19.28
CA SER A 90 -8.57 -1.29 -19.42
C SER A 90 -8.65 -0.36 -18.21
N ALA A 91 -7.62 0.48 -18.02
CA ALA A 91 -7.58 1.47 -16.95
C ALA A 91 -8.74 2.46 -17.01
N ASN A 92 -9.25 2.76 -18.22
CA ASN A 92 -10.37 3.68 -18.43
C ASN A 92 -11.71 3.12 -17.93
N MET A 93 -11.81 1.82 -17.66
CA MET A 93 -13.00 1.19 -17.08
C MET A 93 -13.03 1.24 -15.55
N LEU A 94 -11.91 1.61 -14.91
CA LEU A 94 -11.85 1.70 -13.46
C LEU A 94 -12.72 2.87 -12.96
N PRO A 95 -13.65 2.63 -12.02
CA PRO A 95 -14.48 3.69 -11.46
C PRO A 95 -13.66 4.60 -10.53
N PRO A 96 -13.98 5.90 -10.44
CA PRO A 96 -13.38 6.78 -9.46
C PRO A 96 -13.55 6.23 -8.03
N GLY A 97 -12.49 6.24 -7.23
CA GLY A 97 -12.52 5.73 -5.86
C GLY A 97 -12.50 4.21 -5.72
N VAL A 98 -12.18 3.47 -6.78
CA VAL A 98 -11.92 2.02 -6.70
C VAL A 98 -10.88 1.74 -5.61
N ALA A 99 -11.12 0.72 -4.79
CA ALA A 99 -10.14 0.25 -3.82
C ALA A 99 -9.08 -0.59 -4.52
N LEU A 100 -7.86 -0.65 -3.99
CA LEU A 100 -6.88 -1.64 -4.43
C LEU A 100 -7.23 -3.00 -3.82
N PRO A 101 -7.68 -4.00 -4.61
CA PRO A 101 -8.01 -5.31 -4.08
C PRO A 101 -6.75 -6.11 -3.71
N GLN A 102 -6.92 -7.09 -2.84
CA GLN A 102 -5.89 -8.09 -2.56
C GLN A 102 -6.13 -9.30 -3.45
N LEU A 103 -5.47 -9.33 -4.61
CA LEU A 103 -5.55 -10.45 -5.54
C LEU A 103 -4.35 -11.38 -5.33
N ALA A 104 -4.54 -12.66 -5.61
CA ALA A 104 -3.46 -13.66 -5.57
C ALA A 104 -2.62 -13.64 -6.87
N THR A 105 -2.31 -12.43 -7.37
CA THR A 105 -1.43 -12.20 -8.51
C THR A 105 -0.11 -11.65 -8.02
N ASP A 106 0.98 -11.95 -8.72
CA ASP A 106 2.31 -11.54 -8.29
C ASP A 106 2.45 -10.01 -8.19
N LEU A 107 1.80 -9.26 -9.09
CA LEU A 107 1.86 -7.80 -9.10
C LEU A 107 1.02 -7.18 -7.99
N SER A 108 -0.19 -7.70 -7.72
CA SER A 108 -1.03 -7.24 -6.60
C SER A 108 -0.32 -7.48 -5.27
N LEU A 109 0.23 -8.68 -5.05
CA LEU A 109 0.98 -9.02 -3.85
C LEU A 109 2.21 -8.11 -3.67
N ARG A 110 2.95 -7.83 -4.75
CA ARG A 110 4.11 -6.92 -4.70
C ARG A 110 3.70 -5.50 -4.34
N LEU A 111 2.65 -4.94 -4.97
CA LEU A 111 2.17 -3.60 -4.66
C LEU A 111 1.64 -3.50 -3.23
N CYS A 112 0.85 -4.48 -2.78
CA CYS A 112 0.36 -4.55 -1.41
C CYS A 112 1.53 -4.65 -0.40
N THR A 113 2.58 -5.40 -0.72
CA THR A 113 3.79 -5.51 0.11
C THR A 113 4.52 -4.17 0.19
N ILE A 114 4.65 -3.44 -0.92
CA ILE A 114 5.23 -2.08 -0.94
C ILE A 114 4.42 -1.12 -0.06
N VAL A 115 3.09 -1.12 -0.21
CA VAL A 115 2.18 -0.29 0.61
C VAL A 115 2.32 -0.64 2.09
N ALA A 116 2.37 -1.93 2.44
CA ALA A 116 2.57 -2.39 3.80
C ALA A 116 3.95 -2.00 4.36
N ALA A 117 5.00 -2.08 3.54
CA ALA A 117 6.36 -1.69 3.91
C ALA A 117 6.46 -0.17 4.20
N ILE A 118 5.82 0.66 3.39
CA ILE A 118 5.75 2.11 3.63
C ILE A 118 5.03 2.40 4.95
N ARG A 119 3.86 1.77 5.17
CA ARG A 119 3.09 1.91 6.42
C ARG A 119 3.85 1.42 7.65
N ALA A 120 4.66 0.37 7.52
CA ALA A 120 5.47 -0.14 8.63
C ALA A 120 6.57 0.85 9.08
N ARG A 121 7.04 1.73 8.17
CA ARG A 121 8.08 2.73 8.44
C ARG A 121 7.54 3.99 9.12
N ARG A 122 6.27 4.33 8.90
CA ARG A 122 5.66 5.57 9.43
C ARG A 122 4.31 5.31 10.12
N PRO A 123 4.24 5.39 11.46
CA PRO A 123 2.98 5.60 12.17
C PRO A 123 2.59 7.10 12.14
N PRO A 124 1.30 7.48 12.00
CA PRO A 124 0.05 6.69 11.95
C PRO A 124 -0.36 6.23 10.53
N TYR A 125 -1.46 5.46 10.43
CA TYR A 125 -1.99 4.86 9.20
C TYR A 125 -2.18 5.89 8.08
N LEU A 126 -1.48 5.68 6.96
CA LEU A 126 -1.67 6.45 5.72
C LEU A 126 -2.83 5.86 4.90
N PRO A 127 -3.93 6.61 4.69
CA PRO A 127 -5.02 6.15 3.82
C PRO A 127 -4.50 5.97 2.40
N LEU A 128 -4.92 4.88 1.74
CA LEU A 128 -4.58 4.59 0.35
C LEU A 128 -5.74 5.02 -0.54
N ARG A 129 -5.46 5.83 -1.57
CA ARG A 129 -6.43 6.24 -2.59
C ARG A 129 -5.91 5.87 -3.97
N VAL A 130 -6.75 5.19 -4.76
CA VAL A 130 -6.49 4.96 -6.19
C VAL A 130 -7.11 6.11 -6.98
N ILE A 131 -6.33 6.66 -7.90
CA ILE A 131 -6.72 7.75 -8.79
C ILE A 131 -6.71 7.18 -10.21
N THR A 132 -7.91 7.02 -10.76
CA THR A 132 -8.15 6.40 -12.05
C THR A 132 -8.08 7.45 -13.18
N PRO A 133 -7.99 7.03 -14.45
CA PRO A 133 -8.13 7.94 -15.59
C PRO A 133 -9.45 8.72 -15.59
N THR A 134 -10.51 8.14 -15.03
CA THR A 134 -11.85 8.72 -14.92
C THR A 134 -12.02 9.69 -13.74
N ASP A 135 -11.06 9.75 -12.80
CA ASP A 135 -11.07 10.65 -11.64
C ASP A 135 -10.35 11.97 -11.92
N ALA A 136 -10.94 12.83 -12.76
CA ALA A 136 -10.39 14.15 -13.08
C ALA A 136 -10.01 15.01 -11.84
N PRO A 137 -10.86 15.18 -10.79
CA PRO A 137 -10.48 15.96 -9.63
C PRO A 137 -9.36 15.30 -8.81
N GLY A 138 -9.32 13.97 -8.72
CA GLY A 138 -8.21 13.24 -8.11
C GLY A 138 -6.89 13.45 -8.84
N ARG A 139 -6.90 13.42 -10.19
CA ARG A 139 -5.71 13.66 -11.00
C ARG A 139 -5.17 15.09 -10.82
N GLN A 140 -6.07 16.08 -10.78
CA GLN A 140 -5.68 17.46 -10.49
C GLN A 140 -5.07 17.60 -9.10
N HIS A 141 -5.67 16.95 -8.09
CA HIS A 141 -5.13 16.96 -6.74
C HIS A 141 -3.77 16.26 -6.66
N PHE A 142 -3.59 15.10 -7.33
CA PHE A 142 -2.31 14.40 -7.41
C PHE A 142 -1.22 15.28 -8.02
N ALA A 143 -1.51 15.96 -9.13
CA ALA A 143 -0.57 16.89 -9.76
C ALA A 143 -0.19 18.04 -8.81
N ALA A 144 -1.14 18.51 -8.00
CA ALA A 144 -0.86 19.55 -7.00
C ALA A 144 0.06 19.09 -5.84
N LEU A 145 0.23 17.78 -5.65
CA LEU A 145 1.15 17.21 -4.65
C LEU A 145 2.59 17.04 -5.18
N LEU A 146 2.82 17.29 -6.47
CA LEU A 146 4.13 17.19 -7.10
C LEU A 146 4.92 18.48 -6.85
N ALA A 147 5.79 18.43 -5.85
CA ALA A 147 6.43 19.61 -5.27
C ALA A 147 7.39 20.38 -6.21
N GLU A 148 7.82 19.78 -7.31
CA GLU A 148 8.73 20.45 -8.26
C GLU A 148 7.99 21.38 -9.23
N ASP A 149 6.72 21.09 -9.51
CA ASP A 149 5.93 21.82 -10.49
C ASP A 149 5.21 23.02 -9.88
N ALA A 150 4.97 24.04 -10.72
CA ALA A 150 4.13 25.16 -10.33
C ALA A 150 2.65 24.75 -10.30
N VAL A 151 1.97 25.09 -9.22
CA VAL A 151 0.53 24.85 -9.03
C VAL A 151 -0.17 26.20 -8.82
N GLY A 152 -1.03 26.59 -9.76
CA GLY A 152 -1.71 27.89 -9.72
C GLY A 152 -0.70 29.05 -9.72
N ASP A 153 -0.76 29.91 -8.70
CA ASP A 153 0.15 31.06 -8.54
C ASP A 153 1.45 30.72 -7.78
N SER A 154 1.67 29.45 -7.43
CA SER A 154 2.93 29.02 -6.81
C SER A 154 4.07 28.97 -7.83
N LYS A 155 5.29 29.09 -7.31
CA LYS A 155 6.52 29.07 -8.10
C LYS A 155 7.01 27.64 -8.24
N SER A 156 7.50 27.27 -9.42
CA SER A 156 8.19 25.99 -9.62
C SER A 156 9.52 25.95 -8.85
N TYR A 157 10.11 24.78 -8.71
CA TYR A 157 11.44 24.63 -8.13
C TYR A 157 12.49 25.51 -8.83
N VAL A 158 12.45 25.56 -10.17
CA VAL A 158 13.37 26.39 -10.98
C VAL A 158 13.18 27.88 -10.68
N ASP A 159 11.94 28.35 -10.55
CA ASP A 159 11.65 29.75 -10.24
C ASP A 159 12.16 30.13 -8.85
N VAL A 160 11.99 29.26 -7.86
CA VAL A 160 12.49 29.49 -6.50
C VAL A 160 14.01 29.62 -6.50
N LEU A 161 14.73 28.74 -7.22
CA LEU A 161 16.18 28.82 -7.34
C LEU A 161 16.65 30.09 -8.05
N CYS A 162 16.00 30.46 -9.16
CA CYS A 162 16.32 31.68 -9.90
C CYS A 162 16.13 32.94 -9.03
N ASN A 163 15.03 33.01 -8.28
CA ASN A 163 14.76 34.13 -7.39
C ASN A 163 15.77 34.21 -6.24
N ALA A 164 16.09 33.08 -5.60
CA ALA A 164 17.09 33.03 -4.54
C ALA A 164 18.46 33.49 -5.06
N HIS A 165 18.86 33.05 -6.25
CA HIS A 165 20.11 33.48 -6.87
C HIS A 165 20.12 35.00 -7.11
N ALA A 166 19.03 35.58 -7.64
CA ALA A 166 18.93 37.01 -7.87
C ALA A 166 19.03 37.83 -6.57
N GLU A 167 18.36 37.39 -5.50
CA GLU A 167 18.44 38.06 -4.19
C GLU A 167 19.84 38.02 -3.57
N ILE A 168 20.54 36.89 -3.72
CA ILE A 168 21.92 36.75 -3.26
C ILE A 168 22.84 37.73 -4.01
N GLN A 169 22.73 37.81 -5.33
CA GLN A 169 23.54 38.72 -6.15
C GLN A 169 23.28 40.19 -5.78
N ALA A 170 22.02 40.57 -5.56
CA ALA A 170 21.65 41.93 -5.17
C ALA A 170 22.27 42.33 -3.81
N LYS A 171 22.34 41.41 -2.86
CA LYS A 171 22.96 41.66 -1.54
C LYS A 171 24.48 41.74 -1.57
N LEU A 172 25.14 41.03 -2.50
CA LEU A 172 26.61 41.04 -2.62
C LEU A 172 27.15 42.24 -3.41
N THR A 173 26.29 42.85 -4.23
CA THR A 173 26.62 44.02 -5.05
C THR A 173 26.18 45.35 -4.43
N SER A 174 25.43 45.30 -3.32
CA SER A 174 25.06 46.45 -2.47
C SER A 174 26.04 46.62 -1.32
#